data_AF-A0A958WXQ2-F1
#
_entry.id   AF-A0A958WXQ2-F1
#
_cell.length_a   1.000
_cell.length_b   1.000
_cell.length_c   1.000
_cell.angle_alpha   90.00
_cell.angle_beta   90.00
_cell.angle_gamma   90.00
#
_symmetry.space_group_name_H-M   'P 1'
#
loop_
_entity.id
_entity.type
_entity.pdbx_description
1 polymer ?
#
loop_
_entity_poly.entity_id
_entity_poly.type
_entity_poly.pdbx_seq_one_letter_code
_entity_poly.pdbx_strand_id
1 'polypeptide(L)'
;MGEQDKVAVVKPSNAAFNFKIIPHFVLACCTFVNTQKKLSMSLTIQLPSKLEQQLREQAASEGLQLDRCVLNVLKGRAKALPQKHGTDREAELLEKINVGLPDETWKEYFHLTKKRQKETITTDELKQLIAITDQIEELHADRMPYLIELAALRNVTLEKLIRDLGIKRRNNGIR
;
A
#
# COMPACT_ATOMS: atom_id res chain seq x y z
N MET A 1 6.73 -33.30 -22.83
CA MET A 1 6.53 -32.48 -24.05
C MET A 1 5.82 -31.22 -23.57
N GLY A 2 6.51 -30.13 -23.19
CA GLY A 2 7.40 -29.29 -24.01
C GLY A 2 6.55 -28.47 -25.01
N GLU A 3 6.69 -27.17 -25.24
CA GLU A 3 7.59 -26.11 -24.79
C GLU A 3 7.06 -24.85 -25.54
N GLN A 4 6.96 -23.71 -24.85
CA GLN A 4 7.08 -22.31 -25.31
C GLN A 4 6.04 -21.61 -26.23
N ASP A 5 5.47 -20.54 -25.65
CA ASP A 5 5.62 -19.12 -25.98
C ASP A 5 5.56 -18.64 -27.44
N LYS A 6 4.61 -17.74 -27.72
CA LYS A 6 4.78 -16.66 -28.70
C LYS A 6 4.29 -15.32 -28.15
N VAL A 7 5.26 -14.59 -27.63
CA VAL A 7 5.22 -13.16 -27.32
C VAL A 7 5.03 -12.36 -28.61
N ALA A 8 4.03 -11.48 -28.65
CA ALA A 8 3.86 -10.51 -29.72
C ALA A 8 4.90 -9.39 -29.58
N VAL A 9 6.02 -9.54 -30.30
CA VAL A 9 7.04 -8.49 -30.47
C VAL A 9 6.62 -7.60 -31.64
N VAL A 10 6.17 -6.38 -31.32
CA VAL A 10 5.96 -5.33 -32.33
C VAL A 10 7.35 -4.79 -32.73
N LYS A 11 7.77 -5.07 -33.97
CA LYS A 11 8.99 -4.52 -34.58
C LYS A 11 8.69 -3.12 -35.16
N PRO A 12 9.52 -2.09 -34.92
CA PRO A 12 9.48 -0.89 -35.74
C PRO A 12 10.23 -1.13 -37.07
N SER A 13 9.56 -0.74 -38.15
CA SER A 13 10.08 -0.71 -39.52
C SER A 13 11.11 0.42 -39.66
N ASN A 14 12.36 0.07 -40.00
CA ASN A 14 13.39 1.04 -40.36
C ASN A 14 13.19 1.50 -41.81
N ALA A 15 12.55 2.65 -42.00
CA ALA A 15 12.63 3.38 -43.26
C ALA A 15 13.90 4.24 -43.26
N ALA A 16 14.85 3.90 -44.12
CA ALA A 16 16.09 4.65 -44.32
C ALA A 16 15.79 6.02 -44.95
N PHE A 17 16.12 7.11 -44.25
CA PHE A 17 16.11 8.46 -44.80
C PHE A 17 17.54 8.85 -45.20
N ASN A 18 17.72 9.09 -46.49
CA ASN A 18 18.98 9.36 -47.14
C ASN A 18 19.26 10.88 -47.07
N PHE A 19 20.19 11.33 -46.22
CA PHE A 19 20.51 12.75 -46.05
C PHE A 19 21.64 13.17 -47.00
N LYS A 20 21.29 13.95 -48.03
CA LYS A 20 22.23 14.57 -48.96
C LYS A 20 22.83 15.81 -48.29
N ILE A 21 24.15 15.80 -48.12
CA ILE A 21 24.95 16.85 -47.48
C ILE A 21 24.91 18.13 -48.34
N ILE A 22 24.56 19.26 -47.73
CA ILE A 22 24.90 20.60 -48.23
C ILE A 22 25.53 21.37 -47.06
N PRO A 23 26.75 21.91 -47.18
CA PRO A 23 27.44 22.60 -46.10
C PRO A 23 27.17 24.10 -46.16
N HIS A 24 26.79 24.73 -45.05
CA HIS A 24 27.25 26.08 -44.66
C HIS A 24 26.77 26.42 -43.23
N PHE A 25 27.74 26.70 -42.34
CA PHE A 25 27.66 27.59 -41.17
C PHE A 25 26.77 27.24 -39.95
N VAL A 26 27.37 26.49 -39.00
CA VAL A 26 27.64 26.89 -37.59
C VAL A 26 26.63 27.81 -36.87
N LEU A 27 25.82 27.30 -35.93
CA LEU A 27 26.05 27.31 -34.46
C LEU A 27 24.80 26.86 -33.66
N ALA A 28 24.94 25.73 -32.96
CA ALA A 28 24.29 25.33 -31.70
C ALA A 28 22.79 25.61 -31.42
N CYS A 29 21.95 24.57 -31.52
CA CYS A 29 21.00 24.25 -30.44
C CYS A 29 20.60 22.76 -30.52
N CYS A 30 21.43 21.88 -29.93
CA CYS A 30 21.00 20.53 -29.58
C CYS A 30 19.97 20.61 -28.46
N THR A 31 18.68 20.51 -28.76
CA THR A 31 17.69 20.09 -27.76
C THR A 31 17.50 18.59 -27.85
N PHE A 32 18.46 17.93 -27.21
CA PHE A 32 18.41 16.61 -26.60
C PHE A 32 16.99 16.26 -26.12
N VAL A 33 16.27 15.40 -26.85
CA VAL A 33 15.01 14.79 -26.37
C VAL A 33 15.39 13.75 -25.33
N ASN A 34 15.38 14.16 -24.06
CA ASN A 34 15.62 13.30 -22.92
C ASN A 34 14.37 12.44 -22.66
N THR A 35 14.32 11.24 -23.23
CA THR A 35 13.34 10.23 -22.84
C THR A 35 13.75 9.64 -21.50
N GLN A 36 13.45 10.37 -20.42
CA GLN A 36 13.54 9.83 -19.06
C GLN A 36 12.64 8.60 -18.96
N LYS A 37 13.26 7.41 -18.95
CA LYS A 37 12.62 6.13 -18.68
C LYS A 37 12.04 6.20 -17.27
N LYS A 38 10.76 6.55 -17.16
CA LYS A 38 10.04 6.67 -15.89
C LYS A 38 10.10 5.31 -15.19
N LEU A 39 10.83 5.23 -14.08
CA LEU A 39 10.85 4.05 -13.22
C LEU A 39 9.42 3.78 -12.73
N SER A 40 8.74 2.79 -13.32
CA SER A 40 7.43 2.33 -12.86
C SER A 40 7.65 1.30 -11.77
N MET A 41 7.33 1.65 -10.52
CA MET A 41 7.18 0.65 -9.45
C MET A 41 5.72 0.16 -9.45
N SER A 42 5.54 -1.16 -9.29
CA SER A 42 4.23 -1.79 -9.10
C SER A 42 4.12 -2.32 -7.67
N LEU A 43 2.99 -2.07 -7.02
CA LEU A 43 2.66 -2.56 -5.70
C LEU A 43 1.41 -3.44 -5.80
N THR A 44 1.50 -4.70 -5.35
CA THR A 44 0.37 -5.63 -5.28
C THR A 44 -0.12 -5.70 -3.85
N ILE A 45 -1.42 -5.44 -3.62
CA ILE A 45 -2.04 -5.43 -2.29
C ILE A 45 -3.23 -6.37 -2.30
N GLN A 46 -3.30 -7.30 -1.34
CA GLN A 46 -4.48 -8.13 -1.12
C GLN A 46 -5.49 -7.37 -0.27
N LEU A 47 -6.68 -7.14 -0.81
CA LEU A 47 -7.74 -6.39 -0.15
C LEU A 47 -8.98 -7.27 0.03
N PRO A 48 -9.73 -7.14 1.15
CA PRO A 48 -11.06 -7.73 1.24
C PRO A 48 -11.95 -7.22 0.10
N SER A 49 -12.70 -8.12 -0.54
CA SER A 49 -13.56 -7.83 -1.71
C SER A 49 -14.47 -6.61 -1.53
N LYS A 50 -15.05 -6.45 -0.34
CA LYS A 50 -15.88 -5.28 -0.01
C LYS A 50 -15.11 -3.96 -0.13
N LEU A 51 -13.86 -3.91 0.33
CA LEU A 51 -13.04 -2.70 0.28
C LEU A 51 -12.57 -2.42 -1.15
N GLU A 52 -12.20 -3.45 -1.91
CA GLU A 52 -11.89 -3.29 -3.34
C GLU A 52 -13.08 -2.71 -4.10
N GLN A 53 -14.27 -3.24 -3.85
CA GLN A 53 -15.51 -2.75 -4.46
C GLN A 53 -15.79 -1.30 -4.10
N GLN A 54 -15.66 -0.92 -2.83
CA GLN A 54 -15.82 0.47 -2.39
C GLN A 54 -14.83 1.42 -3.09
N LEU A 55 -13.57 0.99 -3.29
CA LEU A 55 -12.58 1.80 -4.02
C LEU A 55 -12.94 1.95 -5.49
N ARG A 56 -13.50 0.90 -6.13
CA ARG A 56 -13.99 0.98 -7.52
C ARG A 56 -15.21 1.90 -7.65
N GLU A 57 -16.15 1.82 -6.72
CA GLU A 57 -17.34 2.68 -6.69
C GLU A 57 -16.96 4.14 -6.48
N GLN A 58 -16.02 4.43 -5.56
CA GLN A 58 -15.49 5.77 -5.34
C GLN A 58 -14.75 6.30 -6.58
N ALA A 59 -13.94 5.47 -7.23
CA ALA A 59 -13.25 5.85 -8.46
C ALA A 59 -14.27 6.21 -9.56
N ALA A 60 -15.32 5.40 -9.72
CA ALA A 60 -16.38 5.65 -10.69
C ALA A 60 -17.17 6.94 -10.39
N SER A 61 -17.51 7.20 -9.12
CA SER A 61 -18.25 8.40 -8.72
C SER A 61 -17.45 9.69 -8.92
N GLU A 62 -16.12 9.62 -8.81
CA GLU A 62 -15.19 10.74 -9.08
C GLU A 62 -14.72 10.80 -10.54
N GLY A 63 -15.15 9.86 -11.41
CA GLY A 63 -14.68 9.77 -12.80
C GLY A 63 -13.20 9.44 -12.93
N LEU A 64 -12.60 8.79 -11.93
CA LEU A 64 -11.20 8.41 -11.87
C LEU A 64 -11.00 6.94 -12.23
N GLN A 65 -9.82 6.62 -12.74
CA GLN A 65 -9.34 5.23 -12.83
C GLN A 65 -9.00 4.70 -11.43
N LEU A 66 -9.19 3.38 -11.21
CA LEU A 66 -8.91 2.74 -9.92
C LEU A 66 -7.48 3.05 -9.43
N ASP A 67 -6.48 2.90 -10.31
CA ASP A 67 -5.07 3.18 -9.98
C ASP A 67 -4.88 4.61 -9.48
N ARG A 68 -5.60 5.58 -10.06
CA ARG A 68 -5.50 6.99 -9.66
C ARG A 68 -6.18 7.22 -8.32
N CYS A 69 -7.34 6.60 -8.09
CA CYS A 69 -8.03 6.62 -6.81
C CYS A 69 -7.14 6.02 -5.70
N VAL A 70 -6.60 4.82 -5.92
CA VAL A 70 -5.68 4.14 -4.99
C VAL A 70 -4.45 5.00 -4.73
N LEU A 71 -3.83 5.57 -5.78
CA LEU A 71 -2.67 6.45 -5.63
C LEU A 71 -3.00 7.74 -4.87
N ASN A 72 -4.19 8.32 -5.02
CA ASN A 72 -4.61 9.49 -4.24
C ASN A 72 -4.80 9.14 -2.76
N VAL A 73 -5.41 7.99 -2.46
CA VAL A 73 -5.54 7.48 -1.09
C VAL A 73 -4.15 7.27 -0.49
N LEU A 74 -3.26 6.58 -1.21
CA LEU A 74 -1.89 6.34 -0.77
C LEU A 74 -1.10 7.64 -0.58
N LYS A 75 -1.23 8.62 -1.48
CA LYS A 75 -0.58 9.94 -1.34
C LYS A 75 -1.10 10.73 -0.15
N GLY A 76 -2.42 10.70 0.08
CA GLY A 76 -3.03 11.35 1.25
C GLY A 76 -2.47 10.76 2.54
N ARG A 77 -2.32 9.44 2.59
CA ARG A 77 -1.71 8.74 3.73
C ARG A 77 -0.20 8.97 3.81
N ALA A 78 0.52 8.96 2.70
CA ALA A 78 1.96 9.17 2.65
C ALA A 78 2.37 10.56 3.13
N LYS A 79 1.53 11.58 2.93
CA LYS A 79 1.75 12.91 3.52
C LYS A 79 1.55 12.95 5.03
N ALA A 80 0.72 12.06 5.56
CA ALA A 80 0.51 11.87 6.99
C ALA A 80 1.52 10.87 7.60
N LEU A 81 2.22 10.09 6.77
CA LEU A 81 3.38 9.36 7.24
C LEU A 81 4.41 10.38 7.72
N PRO A 82 5.03 10.15 8.88
CA PRO A 82 6.10 11.00 9.34
C PRO A 82 7.18 11.06 8.27
N GLN A 83 7.46 12.27 7.77
CA GLN A 83 8.61 12.49 6.90
C GLN A 83 9.85 12.03 7.67
N LYS A 84 10.76 11.34 6.97
CA LYS A 84 11.96 10.69 7.50
C LYS A 84 12.97 11.71 8.06
N HIS A 85 12.58 12.40 9.12
CA HIS A 85 13.37 13.28 9.97
C HIS A 85 13.36 12.79 11.43
N GLY A 86 12.98 11.53 11.64
CA GLY A 86 13.07 10.89 12.94
C GLY A 86 14.49 10.39 13.21
N THR A 87 14.89 10.39 14.47
CA THR A 87 16.11 9.71 14.94
C THR A 87 16.04 8.21 14.61
N ASP A 88 17.17 7.49 14.69
CA ASP A 88 17.19 6.02 14.53
C ASP A 88 16.14 5.34 15.44
N ARG A 89 15.92 5.90 16.63
CA ARG A 89 14.93 5.44 17.57
C ARG A 89 13.49 5.61 17.09
N GLU A 90 13.16 6.71 16.43
CA GLU A 90 11.83 6.87 15.83
C GLU A 90 11.55 5.83 14.75
N ALA A 91 12.56 5.49 13.94
CA ALA A 91 12.44 4.47 12.91
C ALA A 91 12.19 3.09 13.53
N GLU A 92 12.95 2.71 14.56
CA GLU A 92 12.73 1.47 15.32
C GLU A 92 11.32 1.39 15.93
N LEU A 93 10.84 2.48 16.52
CA LEU A 93 9.50 2.51 17.13
C LEU A 93 8.42 2.36 16.06
N LEU A 94 8.57 3.01 14.91
CA LEU A 94 7.63 2.84 13.80
C LEU A 94 7.65 1.42 13.25
N GLU A 95 8.80 0.76 13.19
CA GLU A 95 8.87 -0.65 12.80
C GLU A 95 8.08 -1.52 13.78
N LYS A 96 8.31 -1.37 15.09
CA LYS A 96 7.60 -2.10 16.14
C LYS A 96 6.09 -1.84 16.14
N ILE A 97 5.66 -0.60 15.90
CA ILE A 97 4.24 -0.22 15.81
C ILE A 97 3.55 -0.90 14.61
N ASN A 98 4.29 -1.15 13.53
CA ASN A 98 3.76 -1.72 12.29
C ASN A 98 3.92 -3.24 12.19
N VAL A 99 4.42 -3.92 13.23
CA VAL A 99 4.41 -5.38 13.30
C VAL A 99 2.96 -5.86 13.36
N GLY A 100 2.60 -6.74 12.43
CA GLY A 100 1.29 -7.36 12.35
C GLY A 100 1.40 -8.87 12.20
N LEU A 101 0.25 -9.54 12.08
CA LEU A 101 0.22 -10.98 11.80
C LEU A 101 0.76 -11.29 10.39
N PRO A 102 1.33 -12.48 10.18
CA PRO A 102 1.68 -12.98 8.85
C PRO A 102 0.48 -12.98 7.90
N ASP A 103 0.74 -12.84 6.60
CA ASP A 103 -0.28 -12.80 5.56
C ASP A 103 -1.16 -14.06 5.55
N GLU A 104 -0.58 -15.23 5.82
CA GLU A 104 -1.28 -16.51 5.93
C GLU A 104 -2.32 -16.48 7.04
N THR A 105 -1.95 -15.93 8.21
CA THR A 105 -2.84 -15.79 9.36
C THR A 105 -3.98 -14.82 9.05
N TRP A 106 -3.70 -13.72 8.33
CA TRP A 106 -4.75 -12.81 7.87
C TRP A 106 -5.72 -13.46 6.88
N LYS A 107 -5.22 -14.25 5.92
CA LYS A 107 -6.06 -15.00 4.98
C LYS A 107 -7.00 -15.95 5.72
N GLU A 108 -6.46 -16.68 6.70
CA GLU A 108 -7.25 -17.60 7.52
C GLU A 108 -8.30 -16.85 8.36
N TYR A 109 -7.91 -15.75 9.01
CA TYR A 109 -8.83 -14.89 9.75
C TYR A 109 -10.04 -14.44 8.91
N PHE A 110 -9.79 -13.94 7.69
CA PHE A 110 -10.86 -13.47 6.80
C PHE A 110 -11.74 -14.62 6.31
N HIS A 111 -11.15 -15.77 6.02
CA HIS A 111 -11.88 -16.98 5.64
C HIS A 111 -12.83 -17.45 6.74
N LEU A 112 -12.31 -17.59 7.96
CA LEU A 112 -13.10 -18.00 9.13
C LEU A 112 -14.18 -16.97 9.48
N THR A 113 -13.86 -15.68 9.40
CA THR A 113 -14.85 -14.61 9.60
C THR A 113 -15.99 -14.69 8.58
N LYS A 114 -15.69 -15.01 7.31
CA LYS A 114 -16.70 -15.19 6.26
C LYS A 114 -17.55 -16.44 6.50
N LYS A 115 -16.96 -17.54 6.95
CA LYS A 115 -17.70 -18.74 7.37
C LYS A 115 -18.64 -18.44 8.53
N ARG A 116 -18.17 -17.71 9.54
CA ARG A 116 -18.99 -17.28 10.69
C ARG A 116 -20.18 -16.42 10.25
N GLN A 117 -19.97 -15.45 9.34
CA GLN A 117 -21.04 -14.60 8.80
C GLN A 117 -22.10 -15.37 8.01
N LYS A 118 -21.73 -16.53 7.45
CA LYS A 118 -22.63 -17.43 6.72
C LYS A 118 -23.21 -18.53 7.60
N GLU A 119 -22.88 -18.54 8.90
CA GLU A 119 -23.28 -19.58 9.86
C GLU A 119 -22.82 -21.00 9.45
N THR A 120 -21.77 -21.11 8.62
CA THR A 120 -21.20 -22.40 8.17
C THR A 120 -19.90 -22.77 8.90
N ILE A 121 -19.58 -22.07 9.98
CA ILE A 121 -18.33 -22.27 10.74
C ILE A 121 -18.49 -23.47 11.67
N THR A 122 -17.49 -24.34 11.73
CA THR A 122 -17.48 -25.46 12.69
C THR A 122 -17.01 -24.99 14.07
N THR A 123 -17.23 -25.80 15.11
CA THR A 123 -16.76 -25.50 16.47
C THR A 123 -15.25 -25.34 16.54
N ASP A 124 -14.47 -26.15 15.83
CA ASP A 124 -13.01 -26.08 15.85
C ASP A 124 -12.49 -24.87 15.06
N GLU A 125 -13.13 -24.55 13.93
CA GLU A 125 -12.88 -23.32 13.18
C GLU A 125 -13.21 -22.06 14.00
N LEU A 126 -14.26 -22.10 14.82
CA LEU A 126 -14.60 -21.00 15.71
C LEU A 126 -13.53 -20.81 16.80
N LYS A 127 -13.01 -21.90 17.38
CA LYS A 127 -11.87 -21.82 18.33
C LYS A 127 -10.63 -21.21 17.67
N GLN A 128 -10.34 -21.57 16.43
CA GLN A 128 -9.24 -20.98 15.66
C GLN A 128 -9.46 -19.48 15.42
N LEU A 129 -10.68 -19.08 15.06
CA LEU A 129 -11.01 -17.66 14.88
C LEU A 129 -10.85 -16.86 16.18
N ILE A 130 -11.24 -17.44 17.32
CA ILE A 130 -11.03 -16.83 18.65
C ILE A 130 -9.52 -16.67 18.90
N ALA A 131 -8.73 -17.72 18.73
CA ALA A 131 -7.29 -17.66 18.96
C ALA A 131 -6.58 -16.61 18.08
N ILE A 132 -6.95 -16.49 16.80
CA ILE A 132 -6.40 -15.44 15.93
C ILE A 132 -6.86 -14.04 16.39
N THR A 133 -8.10 -13.90 16.87
CA THR A 133 -8.60 -12.63 17.40
C THR A 133 -7.84 -12.22 18.65
N ASP A 134 -7.56 -13.15 19.55
CA ASP A 134 -6.79 -12.90 20.78
C ASP A 134 -5.37 -12.41 20.44
N GLN A 135 -4.71 -13.02 19.45
CA GLN A 135 -3.40 -12.56 18.96
C GLN A 135 -3.45 -11.13 18.39
N ILE A 136 -4.52 -10.77 17.67
CA ILE A 136 -4.71 -9.40 17.17
C ILE A 136 -4.85 -8.42 18.35
N GLU A 137 -5.59 -8.80 19.39
CA GLU A 137 -5.77 -7.97 20.58
C GLU A 137 -4.47 -7.80 21.37
N GLU A 138 -3.67 -8.85 21.51
CA GLU A 138 -2.34 -8.81 22.13
C GLU A 138 -1.39 -7.88 21.37
N LEU A 139 -1.26 -8.03 20.05
CA LEU A 139 -0.46 -7.12 19.22
C LEU A 139 -0.92 -5.66 19.34
N HIS A 140 -2.23 -5.44 19.46
CA HIS A 140 -2.79 -4.12 19.69
C HIS A 140 -2.49 -3.55 21.08
N ALA A 141 -2.29 -4.39 22.09
CA ALA A 141 -1.86 -3.98 23.42
C ALA A 141 -0.36 -3.67 23.43
N ASP A 142 0.46 -4.54 22.82
CA ASP A 142 1.92 -4.44 22.78
C ASP A 142 2.43 -3.18 22.05
N ARG A 143 1.66 -2.66 21.09
CA ARG A 143 2.00 -1.40 20.43
C ARG A 143 1.84 -0.15 21.30
N MET A 144 1.07 -0.21 22.39
CA MET A 144 0.74 0.97 23.19
C MET A 144 1.97 1.65 23.81
N PRO A 145 2.91 0.92 24.45
CA PRO A 145 4.17 1.48 24.91
C PRO A 145 4.95 2.20 23.81
N TYR A 146 5.05 1.63 22.60
CA TYR A 146 5.78 2.23 21.50
C TYR A 146 5.14 3.52 20.99
N LEU A 147 3.80 3.58 20.97
CA LEU A 147 3.06 4.80 20.63
C LEU A 147 3.27 5.91 21.67
N ILE A 148 3.31 5.55 22.96
CA ILE A 148 3.59 6.51 24.04
C ILE A 148 5.01 7.08 23.89
N GLU A 149 6.00 6.21 23.67
CA GLU A 149 7.39 6.63 23.48
C GLU A 149 7.54 7.53 22.24
N LEU A 150 6.91 7.16 21.12
CA LEU A 150 6.95 7.96 19.90
C LEU A 150 6.27 9.33 20.07
N ALA A 151 5.19 9.40 20.86
CA ALA A 151 4.51 10.66 21.15
C ALA A 151 5.41 11.60 21.96
N ALA A 152 6.14 11.04 22.94
CA ALA A 152 7.12 11.77 23.73
C ALA A 152 8.28 12.29 22.87
N LEU A 153 8.85 11.46 21.98
CA LEU A 153 9.94 11.87 21.07
C LEU A 153 9.51 13.02 20.15
N ARG A 154 8.26 13.01 19.69
CA ARG A 154 7.71 14.05 18.81
C ARG A 154 7.14 15.25 19.55
N ASN A 155 7.16 15.24 20.88
CA ASN A 155 6.55 16.26 21.72
C ASN A 155 5.08 16.57 21.34
N VAL A 156 4.30 15.52 21.08
CA VAL A 156 2.87 15.60 20.77
C VAL A 156 2.07 14.76 21.75
N THR A 157 0.78 15.05 21.90
CA THR A 157 -0.10 14.17 22.67
C THR A 157 -0.29 12.82 21.98
N LEU A 158 -0.49 11.77 22.77
CA LEU A 158 -0.78 10.42 22.26
C LEU A 158 -2.01 10.44 21.35
N GLU A 159 -3.06 11.19 21.71
CA GLU A 159 -4.26 11.39 20.87
C GLU A 159 -3.91 11.96 19.50
N LYS A 160 -3.04 12.97 19.45
CA LYS A 160 -2.63 13.59 18.20
C LYS A 160 -1.84 12.59 17.35
N LEU A 161 -0.88 11.89 17.95
CA LEU A 161 -0.09 10.88 17.25
C LEU A 161 -0.98 9.78 16.65
N ILE A 162 -1.90 9.22 17.44
CA ILE A 162 -2.83 8.17 16.99
C ILE A 162 -3.67 8.64 15.80
N ARG A 163 -4.16 9.89 15.82
CA ARG A 163 -4.88 10.48 14.67
C ARG A 163 -3.99 10.64 13.45
N ASP A 164 -2.78 11.16 13.62
CA ASP A 164 -1.84 11.43 12.54
C ASP A 164 -1.41 10.11 11.85
N LEU A 165 -1.17 9.05 12.63
CA LEU A 165 -0.89 7.71 12.13
C LEU A 165 -2.13 6.99 11.56
N GLY A 166 -3.32 7.58 11.67
CA GLY A 166 -4.56 7.00 11.17
C GLY A 166 -5.02 5.75 11.94
N ILE A 167 -4.53 5.55 13.16
CA ILE A 167 -4.91 4.42 14.02
C ILE A 167 -6.29 4.72 14.59
N LYS A 168 -7.31 3.95 14.17
CA LYS A 168 -8.66 4.08 14.75
C LYS A 168 -8.66 3.54 16.17
N ARG A 169 -8.93 4.41 17.15
CA ARG A 169 -9.27 3.98 18.51
C ARG A 169 -10.54 3.13 18.41
N ARG A 170 -10.47 1.86 18.80
CA ARG A 170 -11.68 1.06 19.06
C ARG A 170 -12.37 1.74 20.24
N ASN A 171 -13.46 2.45 20.00
CA ASN A 171 -14.33 2.90 21.06
C ASN A 171 -14.96 1.65 21.68
N ASN A 172 -14.41 1.15 22.79
CA ASN A 172 -15.13 0.24 23.66
C ASN A 172 -16.23 1.05 24.35
N GLY A 173 -17.36 1.22 23.64
CA GLY A 173 -18.59 1.70 24.24
C GLY A 173 -19.15 0.60 25.13
N ILE A 174 -18.77 0.61 26.41
CA ILE A 174 -19.64 0.11 27.47
C ILE A 174 -20.61 1.25 27.76
N ARG A 175 -21.78 1.19 27.12
CA ARG A 175 -23.03 1.83 27.57
C ARG A 175 -24.19 0.98 27.11
#